data_AF-A0A7S3MUZ9-F1
#
_entry.id   AF-A0A7S3MUZ9-F1
#
_cell.length_a   1.000
_cell.length_b   1.000
_cell.length_c   1.000
_cell.angle_alpha   90.00
_cell.angle_beta   90.00
_cell.angle_gamma   90.00
#
_symmetry.space_group_name_H-M   'P 1'
#
loop_
_entity.id
_entity.type
_entity.pdbx_description
1 polymer ?
#
loop_
_entity_poly.entity_id
_entity_poly.type
_entity_poly.pdbx_seq_one_letter_code
_entity_poly.pdbx_strand_id
1 'polypeptide(L)'
;MALRDHDLDMIKMSKCLFNRYPLMDHFAKKNIFCVIVSRLQRFFPEDYRFMPDSFLLPDEARDLEIHMRQFPAQTFIAKPSRGRGGDGIILLKRFTDLPKAAFHHEFLVQRYLESPLILAKKKFDCRLYVMITGVDQVEAFLCDEGLARFCTTNYRRPDQNNIKNLYMHLTNFSLNKNSTRFQAPGEKFKEDRKSSKQLFSTILKTLKKAGRDTEGLLAQVRSIAQ
;
A
#
# COMPACT_ATOMS: atom_id res chain seq x y z
N MET A 1 -15.72 -12.18 10.83
CA MET A 1 -16.93 -12.58 11.56
C MET A 1 -17.10 -11.60 12.68
N ALA A 2 -18.22 -10.87 12.69
CA ALA A 2 -18.60 -10.01 13.80
C ALA A 2 -19.00 -10.90 14.99
N LEU A 3 -18.79 -10.40 16.21
CA LEU A 3 -19.20 -11.06 17.45
C LEU A 3 -20.72 -11.29 17.43
N ARG A 4 -21.17 -12.44 17.95
CA ARG A 4 -22.58 -12.82 18.15
C ARG A 4 -22.97 -12.64 19.62
N ASP A 5 -24.26 -12.71 19.92
CA ASP A 5 -24.76 -12.47 21.30
C ASP A 5 -24.18 -13.44 22.34
N HIS A 6 -23.97 -14.71 21.98
CA HIS A 6 -23.28 -15.67 22.84
C HIS A 6 -21.81 -15.28 23.13
N ASP A 7 -21.15 -14.59 22.21
CA ASP A 7 -19.79 -14.10 22.44
C ASP A 7 -19.82 -12.99 23.51
N LEU A 8 -20.87 -12.17 23.58
CA LEU A 8 -21.01 -11.08 24.57
C LEU A 8 -21.11 -11.60 26.02
N ASP A 9 -21.78 -12.71 26.25
CA ASP A 9 -21.92 -13.27 27.60
C ASP A 9 -20.60 -13.90 28.09
N MET A 10 -19.85 -14.54 27.18
CA MET A 10 -18.51 -15.06 27.46
C MET A 10 -17.50 -13.93 27.79
N ILE A 11 -17.68 -12.76 27.15
CA ILE A 11 -16.89 -11.55 27.37
C ILE A 11 -17.15 -10.92 28.73
N LYS A 12 -18.39 -10.96 29.22
CA LYS A 12 -18.76 -10.40 30.54
C LYS A 12 -18.18 -11.20 31.72
N MET A 13 -17.90 -12.48 31.53
CA MET A 13 -17.52 -13.39 32.64
C MET A 13 -16.02 -13.51 32.88
N SER A 14 -15.16 -12.88 32.07
CA SER A 14 -13.70 -13.02 32.22
C SER A 14 -12.92 -11.80 31.71
N LYS A 15 -11.72 -11.58 32.27
CA LYS A 15 -10.73 -10.67 31.67
C LYS A 15 -10.28 -11.26 30.33
N CYS A 16 -10.94 -10.86 29.25
CA CYS A 16 -10.62 -11.29 27.89
C CYS A 16 -9.76 -10.25 27.18
N LEU A 17 -8.82 -10.72 26.36
CA LEU A 17 -8.00 -9.87 25.48
C LEU A 17 -8.46 -10.06 24.04
N PHE A 18 -8.68 -8.95 23.33
CA PHE A 18 -8.99 -8.96 21.91
C PHE A 18 -7.81 -8.41 21.12
N ASN A 19 -7.52 -9.03 19.99
CA ASN A 19 -6.46 -8.60 19.09
C ASN A 19 -6.95 -7.64 17.98
N ARG A 20 -8.14 -7.07 18.13
CA ARG A 20 -8.74 -6.13 17.17
C ARG A 20 -9.54 -5.06 17.89
N TYR A 21 -9.33 -3.82 17.49
CA TYR A 21 -10.24 -2.72 17.84
C TYR A 21 -11.56 -2.89 17.08
N PRO A 22 -12.71 -2.63 17.73
CA PRO A 22 -13.99 -2.57 17.05
C PRO A 22 -13.93 -1.63 15.85
N LEU A 23 -14.57 -2.01 14.73
CA LEU A 23 -14.65 -1.25 13.48
C LEU A 23 -13.32 -0.99 12.75
N MET A 24 -12.18 -1.45 13.25
CA MET A 24 -10.89 -1.23 12.59
C MET A 24 -10.84 -1.84 11.18
N ASP A 25 -11.57 -2.93 10.95
CA ASP A 25 -11.73 -3.53 9.62
C ASP A 25 -12.51 -2.63 8.65
N HIS A 26 -13.45 -1.83 9.15
CA HIS A 26 -14.16 -0.82 8.37
C HIS A 26 -13.23 0.35 8.01
N PHE A 27 -12.51 0.89 9.00
CA PHE A 27 -11.58 2.01 8.80
C PHE A 27 -10.38 1.63 7.90
N ALA A 28 -9.93 0.37 7.98
CA ALA A 28 -8.86 -0.15 7.13
C ALA A 28 -9.30 -0.43 5.67
N LYS A 29 -10.59 -0.28 5.33
CA LYS A 29 -11.02 -0.36 3.93
C LYS A 29 -10.40 0.78 3.15
N LYS A 30 -9.88 0.44 1.98
CA LYS A 30 -9.14 1.35 1.10
C LYS A 30 -9.88 2.67 0.83
N ASN A 31 -11.18 2.61 0.54
CA ASN A 31 -12.02 3.79 0.29
C ASN A 31 -12.17 4.65 1.57
N ILE A 32 -12.56 4.03 2.69
CA ILE A 32 -12.76 4.73 3.97
C ILE A 32 -11.47 5.37 4.46
N PHE A 33 -10.37 4.61 4.51
CA PHE A 33 -9.06 5.12 4.88
C PHE A 33 -8.65 6.31 4.02
N CYS A 34 -8.83 6.20 2.70
CA CYS A 34 -8.45 7.28 1.79
C CYS A 34 -9.30 8.54 2.01
N VAL A 35 -10.60 8.41 2.24
CA VAL A 35 -11.48 9.55 2.52
C VAL A 35 -11.05 10.24 3.80
N ILE A 36 -10.76 9.48 4.87
CA ILE A 36 -10.31 10.03 6.15
C ILE A 36 -8.98 10.77 5.97
N VAL A 37 -7.97 10.12 5.38
CA VAL A 37 -6.65 10.72 5.19
C VAL A 37 -6.69 11.93 4.27
N SER A 38 -7.48 11.90 3.19
CA SER A 38 -7.59 13.05 2.27
C SER A 38 -8.27 14.25 2.94
N ARG A 39 -9.21 14.02 3.86
CA ARG A 39 -9.79 15.09 4.70
C ARG A 39 -8.76 15.64 5.67
N LEU A 40 -8.02 14.77 6.35
CA LEU A 40 -6.96 15.19 7.28
C LEU A 40 -5.86 15.98 6.57
N GLN A 41 -5.47 15.59 5.36
CA GLN A 41 -4.49 16.30 4.54
C GLN A 41 -4.91 17.73 4.18
N ARG A 42 -6.22 18.03 4.08
CA ARG A 42 -6.70 19.40 3.84
C ARG A 42 -6.48 20.32 5.05
N PHE A 43 -6.54 19.78 6.26
CA PHE A 43 -6.34 20.52 7.51
C PHE A 43 -4.89 20.49 7.99
N PHE A 44 -4.17 19.38 7.70
CA PHE A 44 -2.81 19.09 8.15
C PHE A 44 -1.93 18.67 6.95
N PRO A 45 -1.69 19.57 5.98
CA PRO A 45 -1.06 19.22 4.71
C PRO A 45 0.38 18.71 4.84
N GLU A 46 1.16 19.24 5.80
CA GLU A 46 2.54 18.81 6.02
C GLU A 46 2.61 17.42 6.64
N ASP A 47 1.75 17.13 7.63
CA ASP A 47 1.73 15.85 8.34
C ASP A 47 1.27 14.70 7.43
N TYR A 48 0.34 14.97 6.50
CA TYR A 48 -0.19 13.97 5.57
C TYR A 48 0.37 14.07 4.14
N ARG A 49 1.50 14.78 3.95
CA ARG A 49 2.18 14.90 2.65
C ARG A 49 2.58 13.56 2.03
N PHE A 50 2.67 12.50 2.83
CA PHE A 50 2.97 11.15 2.37
C PHE A 50 1.84 10.53 1.51
N MET A 51 0.63 11.08 1.54
CA MET A 51 -0.51 10.58 0.77
C MET A 51 -0.48 11.14 -0.67
N PRO A 52 -0.52 10.28 -1.72
CA PRO A 52 -0.66 10.76 -3.09
C PRO A 52 -2.08 11.27 -3.36
N ASP A 53 -2.19 12.20 -4.30
CA ASP A 53 -3.49 12.70 -4.80
C ASP A 53 -4.40 11.52 -5.17
N SER A 54 -5.61 11.55 -4.63
CA SER A 54 -6.51 10.41 -4.60
C SER A 54 -7.95 10.86 -4.85
N PHE A 55 -8.69 10.08 -5.63
CA PHE A 55 -10.04 10.38 -6.08
C PHE A 55 -10.91 9.12 -5.96
N LEU A 56 -12.04 9.24 -5.27
CA LEU A 56 -13.03 8.19 -5.10
C LEU A 56 -14.10 8.29 -6.19
N LEU A 57 -14.14 7.30 -7.06
CA LEU A 57 -15.16 7.18 -8.11
C LEU A 57 -16.35 6.37 -7.64
N PRO A 58 -17.57 6.67 -8.12
CA PRO A 58 -17.88 7.67 -9.17
C PRO A 58 -17.95 9.13 -8.69
N ASP A 59 -17.98 9.37 -7.38
CA ASP A 59 -18.30 10.66 -6.77
C ASP A 59 -17.37 11.81 -7.22
N GLU A 60 -16.06 11.55 -7.32
CA GLU A 60 -15.03 12.54 -7.67
C GLU A 60 -14.58 12.42 -9.14
N ALA A 61 -15.40 11.84 -10.03
CA ALA A 61 -15.05 11.64 -11.44
C ALA A 61 -14.72 12.94 -12.18
N ARG A 62 -15.49 14.00 -11.91
CA ARG A 62 -15.27 15.31 -12.53
C ARG A 62 -13.96 15.95 -12.09
N ASP A 63 -13.65 15.86 -10.79
CA ASP A 63 -12.41 16.41 -10.23
C ASP A 63 -11.20 15.66 -10.74
N LEU A 64 -11.29 14.33 -10.82
CA LEU A 64 -10.27 13.50 -11.46
C LEU A 64 -10.05 13.91 -12.92
N GLU A 65 -11.11 14.11 -13.71
CA GLU A 65 -10.98 14.51 -15.12
C GLU A 65 -10.28 15.87 -15.26
N ILE A 66 -10.66 16.86 -14.45
CA ILE A 66 -10.02 18.19 -14.43
C ILE A 66 -8.54 18.05 -14.06
N HIS A 67 -8.22 17.30 -13.01
CA HIS A 67 -6.84 17.09 -12.56
C HIS A 67 -5.99 16.39 -13.62
N MET A 68 -6.51 15.36 -14.28
CA MET A 68 -5.81 14.65 -15.36
C MET A 68 -5.58 15.55 -16.58
N ARG A 69 -6.49 16.48 -16.89
CA ARG A 69 -6.30 17.48 -17.96
C ARG A 69 -5.23 18.50 -17.59
N GLN A 70 -5.16 18.92 -16.32
CA GLN A 70 -4.14 19.84 -15.83
C GLN A 70 -2.75 19.20 -15.80
N PHE A 71 -2.66 17.90 -15.50
CA PHE A 71 -1.40 17.17 -15.37
C PHE A 71 -1.32 15.96 -16.33
N PRO A 72 -1.31 16.18 -17.66
CA PRO A 72 -1.44 15.10 -18.66
C PRO A 72 -0.26 14.13 -18.73
N ALA A 73 0.88 14.49 -18.13
CA ALA A 73 2.06 13.62 -18.06
C ALA A 73 1.99 12.61 -16.89
N GLN A 74 1.10 12.81 -15.92
CA GLN A 74 1.00 11.95 -14.74
C GLN A 74 0.33 10.62 -15.06
N THR A 75 0.85 9.55 -14.47
CA THR A 75 0.23 8.23 -14.47
C THR A 75 -0.61 8.05 -13.21
N PHE A 76 -1.75 7.38 -13.36
CA PHE A 76 -2.66 7.04 -12.27
C PHE A 76 -2.79 5.53 -12.13
N ILE A 77 -3.15 5.09 -10.93
CA ILE A 77 -3.46 3.70 -10.62
C ILE A 77 -4.90 3.62 -10.11
N ALA A 78 -5.77 2.96 -10.88
CA ALA A 78 -7.15 2.70 -10.50
C ALA A 78 -7.23 1.32 -9.86
N LYS A 79 -7.83 1.24 -8.66
CA LYS A 79 -8.00 -0.03 -7.95
C LYS A 79 -9.45 -0.14 -7.44
N PRO A 80 -10.18 -1.21 -7.80
CA PRO A 80 -11.55 -1.41 -7.35
C PRO A 80 -11.63 -1.55 -5.83
N SER A 81 -12.74 -1.13 -5.22
CA SER A 81 -12.95 -1.29 -3.77
C SER A 81 -13.08 -2.76 -3.35
N ARG A 82 -13.66 -3.59 -4.23
CA ARG A 82 -13.85 -5.02 -4.03
C ARG A 82 -12.87 -5.79 -4.91
N GLY A 83 -11.63 -5.93 -4.44
CA GLY A 83 -10.57 -6.68 -5.12
C GLY A 83 -9.64 -7.35 -4.12
N ARG A 84 -9.14 -8.55 -4.45
CA ARG A 84 -8.12 -9.26 -3.65
C ARG A 84 -6.90 -9.51 -4.50
N GLY A 85 -5.72 -9.43 -3.88
CA GLY A 85 -4.48 -9.88 -4.52
C GLY A 85 -4.00 -9.11 -5.75
N GLY A 86 -4.50 -7.89 -5.98
CA GLY A 86 -4.15 -7.09 -7.16
C GLY A 86 -5.09 -7.25 -8.35
N ASP A 87 -6.18 -7.99 -8.19
CA ASP A 87 -7.19 -8.16 -9.22
C ASP A 87 -7.93 -6.85 -9.54
N GLY A 88 -8.19 -6.63 -10.83
CA GLY A 88 -8.81 -5.41 -11.36
C GLY A 88 -8.00 -4.11 -11.24
N ILE A 89 -6.75 -4.17 -10.75
CA ILE A 89 -5.88 -2.99 -10.66
C ILE A 89 -5.31 -2.67 -12.04
N ILE A 90 -5.45 -1.42 -12.46
CA ILE A 90 -4.88 -0.94 -13.72
C ILE A 90 -4.09 0.36 -13.52
N LEU A 91 -3.11 0.59 -14.38
CA LEU A 91 -2.49 1.90 -14.55
C LEU A 91 -3.07 2.57 -15.80
N LEU A 92 -3.23 3.88 -15.75
CA LEU A 92 -3.82 4.67 -16.82
C LEU A 92 -3.20 6.07 -16.90
N LYS A 93 -3.26 6.70 -18.08
CA LYS A 93 -2.77 8.07 -18.30
C LYS A 93 -3.88 9.03 -18.74
N ARG A 94 -4.97 8.54 -19.32
CA ARG A 94 -6.12 9.37 -19.71
C ARG A 94 -7.37 8.96 -18.96
N PHE A 95 -8.24 9.92 -18.69
CA PHE A 95 -9.54 9.68 -18.06
C PHE A 95 -10.38 8.67 -18.85
N THR A 96 -10.30 8.73 -20.19
CA THR A 96 -10.97 7.80 -21.11
C THR A 96 -10.47 6.35 -21.02
N ASP A 97 -9.30 6.10 -20.41
CA ASP A 97 -8.76 4.76 -20.22
C ASP A 97 -9.34 4.07 -18.97
N LEU A 98 -10.19 4.76 -18.19
CA LEU A 98 -10.89 4.18 -17.06
C LEU A 98 -11.82 3.04 -17.51
N PRO A 99 -11.91 1.94 -16.74
CA PRO A 99 -12.86 0.88 -17.06
C PRO A 99 -14.28 1.42 -16.88
N LYS A 100 -15.22 1.02 -17.75
CA LYS A 100 -16.62 1.44 -17.64
C LYS A 100 -17.22 1.18 -16.25
N ALA A 101 -16.79 0.09 -15.60
CA ALA A 101 -17.15 -0.26 -14.25
C ALA A 101 -16.83 0.84 -13.21
N ALA A 102 -15.81 1.68 -13.43
CA ALA A 102 -15.44 2.75 -12.49
C ALA A 102 -16.48 3.89 -12.42
N PHE A 103 -17.37 4.00 -13.40
CA PHE A 103 -18.46 4.98 -13.38
C PHE A 103 -19.73 4.47 -12.67
N HIS A 104 -19.77 3.19 -12.32
CA HIS A 104 -20.94 2.55 -11.68
C HIS A 104 -20.60 1.82 -10.38
N HIS A 105 -19.32 1.58 -10.12
CA HIS A 105 -18.82 0.88 -8.94
C HIS A 105 -17.69 1.67 -8.31
N GLU A 106 -17.51 1.46 -7.00
CA GLU A 106 -16.47 2.16 -6.25
C GLU A 106 -15.06 1.79 -6.74
N PHE A 107 -14.33 2.82 -7.16
CA PHE A 107 -12.91 2.74 -7.47
C PHE A 107 -12.20 3.85 -6.70
N LEU A 108 -11.01 3.54 -6.19
CA LEU A 108 -10.09 4.60 -5.79
C LEU A 108 -8.99 4.69 -6.83
N VAL A 109 -8.94 5.86 -7.49
CA VAL A 109 -7.92 6.28 -8.44
C VAL A 109 -6.93 7.17 -7.70
N GLN A 110 -5.64 6.90 -7.88
CA GLN A 110 -4.59 7.59 -7.13
C GLN A 110 -3.42 7.90 -8.07
N ARG A 111 -2.74 9.03 -7.85
CA ARG A 111 -1.49 9.34 -8.56
C ARG A 111 -0.48 8.22 -8.32
N TYR A 112 0.04 7.66 -9.40
CA TYR A 112 1.02 6.59 -9.33
C TYR A 112 2.42 7.15 -9.06
N LEU A 113 3.15 6.51 -8.16
CA LEU A 113 4.55 6.87 -7.90
C LEU A 113 5.45 6.34 -9.04
N GLU A 114 5.82 7.25 -9.94
CA GLU A 114 6.62 6.96 -11.15
C GLU A 114 8.13 6.86 -10.91
N SER A 115 8.60 7.37 -9.76
CA SER A 115 10.01 7.33 -9.35
C SER A 115 10.15 6.66 -7.98
N PRO A 116 9.72 5.39 -7.82
CA PRO A 116 9.90 4.68 -6.56
C PRO A 116 11.38 4.35 -6.34
N LEU A 117 11.76 4.11 -5.09
CA LEU A 117 13.07 3.53 -4.79
C LEU A 117 13.18 2.15 -5.43
N ILE A 118 14.27 1.94 -6.18
CA ILE A 118 14.54 0.70 -6.92
C ILE A 118 15.74 0.00 -6.30
N LEU A 119 15.64 -1.31 -6.12
CA LEU A 119 16.73 -2.15 -5.64
C LEU A 119 16.86 -3.36 -6.57
N ALA A 120 18.08 -3.66 -7.02
CA ALA A 120 18.36 -4.69 -8.03
C ALA A 120 17.49 -4.55 -9.29
N LYS A 121 17.27 -3.31 -9.75
CA LYS A 121 16.41 -2.95 -10.90
C LYS A 121 14.92 -3.29 -10.72
N LYS A 122 14.46 -3.70 -9.54
CA LYS A 122 13.06 -4.04 -9.26
C LYS A 122 12.39 -3.00 -8.36
N LYS A 123 11.10 -2.75 -8.61
CA LYS A 123 10.24 -2.05 -7.66
C LYS A 123 9.90 -2.98 -6.50
N PHE A 124 9.79 -2.43 -5.30
CA PHE A 124 9.35 -3.16 -4.12
C PHE A 124 8.45 -2.29 -3.23
N ASP A 125 7.72 -2.94 -2.34
CA ASP A 125 7.04 -2.30 -1.20
C ASP A 125 7.49 -2.97 0.10
N CYS A 126 7.37 -2.26 1.21
CA CYS A 126 7.60 -2.80 2.54
C CYS A 126 6.27 -3.03 3.26
N ARG A 127 6.06 -4.26 3.74
CA ARG A 127 5.06 -4.60 4.74
C ARG A 127 5.70 -4.48 6.11
N LEU A 128 5.33 -3.42 6.83
CA LEU A 128 5.69 -3.23 8.22
C LEU A 128 4.52 -3.63 9.12
N TYR A 129 4.83 -3.96 10.37
CA TYR A 129 3.86 -4.40 11.35
C TYR A 129 3.84 -3.40 12.51
N VAL A 130 2.66 -2.87 12.82
CA VAL A 130 2.44 -1.96 13.96
C VAL A 130 1.47 -2.64 14.91
N MET A 131 1.84 -2.72 16.18
CA MET A 131 0.97 -3.13 17.27
C MET A 131 0.42 -1.88 17.94
N ILE A 132 -0.91 -1.79 18.07
CA ILE A 132 -1.56 -0.67 18.74
C ILE A 132 -2.19 -1.20 20.03
N THR A 133 -1.85 -0.60 21.18
CA THR A 133 -2.39 -0.95 22.49
C THR A 133 -3.07 0.24 23.14
N GLY A 134 -3.99 -0.05 24.07
CA GLY A 134 -4.75 0.97 24.79
C GLY A 134 -5.91 1.59 23.99
N VAL A 135 -6.96 1.97 24.71
CA VAL A 135 -8.15 2.64 24.13
C VAL A 135 -8.19 4.11 24.51
N ASP A 136 -7.84 4.43 25.75
CA ASP A 136 -7.81 5.80 26.29
C ASP A 136 -6.43 6.45 26.07
N GLN A 137 -5.35 5.71 26.34
CA GLN A 137 -3.98 6.06 25.93
C GLN A 137 -3.57 5.12 24.80
N VAL A 138 -3.67 5.60 23.56
CA VAL A 138 -3.29 4.82 22.38
C VAL A 138 -1.76 4.85 22.22
N GLU A 139 -1.14 3.68 22.25
CA GLU A 139 0.29 3.50 22.02
C GLU A 139 0.51 2.68 20.76
N ALA A 140 1.45 3.11 19.91
CA ALA A 140 1.81 2.44 18.66
C ALA A 140 3.26 1.94 18.70
N PHE A 141 3.44 0.64 18.48
CA PHE A 141 4.74 -0.04 18.47
C PHE A 141 5.03 -0.57 17.06
N LEU A 142 6.01 0.03 16.39
CA LEU A 142 6.52 -0.46 15.12
C LEU A 142 7.47 -1.64 15.37
N CYS A 143 7.16 -2.80 14.78
CA CYS A 143 8.07 -3.95 14.81
C CYS A 143 9.37 -3.61 14.07
N ASP A 144 10.50 -3.98 14.65
CA ASP A 144 11.83 -3.78 14.05
C ASP A 144 11.98 -4.50 12.69
N GLU A 145 11.15 -5.52 12.46
CA GLU A 145 11.19 -6.32 11.26
C GLU A 145 9.90 -6.24 10.43
N GLY A 146 10.05 -6.43 9.12
CA GLY A 146 9.00 -6.42 8.13
C GLY A 146 9.36 -7.28 6.93
N LEU A 147 8.56 -7.16 5.86
CA LEU A 147 8.78 -7.88 4.61
C LEU A 147 8.82 -6.92 3.43
N ALA A 148 9.93 -6.88 2.73
CA ALA A 148 10.01 -6.27 1.41
C ALA A 148 9.54 -7.25 0.35
N ARG A 149 8.63 -6.80 -0.52
CA ARG A 149 8.02 -7.61 -1.59
C ARG A 149 8.35 -7.01 -2.93
N PHE A 150 9.01 -7.78 -3.78
CA PHE A 150 9.54 -7.31 -5.06
C PHE A 150 8.62 -7.68 -6.22
N CYS A 151 8.57 -6.79 -7.20
CA CYS A 151 8.14 -7.09 -8.56
C CYS A 151 9.10 -8.10 -9.22
N THR A 152 8.60 -8.93 -10.13
CA THR A 152 9.44 -9.90 -10.85
C THR A 152 9.99 -9.36 -12.17
N THR A 153 9.51 -8.22 -12.67
CA THR A 153 10.02 -7.53 -13.87
C THR A 153 10.83 -6.28 -13.51
N ASN A 154 11.89 -5.98 -14.27
CA ASN A 154 12.71 -4.78 -14.04
C ASN A 154 11.86 -3.53 -14.21
N TYR A 155 11.95 -2.62 -13.24
CA TYR A 155 11.17 -1.41 -13.25
C TYR A 155 11.63 -0.46 -14.37
N ARG A 156 10.65 0.09 -15.07
CA ARG A 156 10.78 1.26 -15.92
C ARG A 156 9.63 2.21 -15.57
N ARG A 157 9.85 3.50 -15.80
CA ARG A 157 8.81 4.52 -15.68
C ARG A 157 7.63 4.15 -16.62
N PRO A 158 6.36 4.32 -16.19
CA PRO A 158 5.20 3.98 -17.01
C PRO A 158 5.18 4.67 -18.37
N ASP A 159 5.09 3.89 -19.44
CA ASP A 159 4.91 4.34 -20.83
C ASP A 159 3.87 3.46 -21.55
N GLN A 160 3.52 3.80 -22.79
CA GLN A 160 2.50 3.07 -23.55
C GLN A 160 2.84 1.57 -23.74
N ASN A 161 4.12 1.21 -23.73
CA ASN A 161 4.60 -0.15 -23.96
C ASN A 161 4.63 -0.99 -22.69
N ASN A 162 4.79 -0.37 -21.51
CA ASN A 162 4.98 -1.09 -20.26
C ASN A 162 3.83 -0.93 -19.25
N ILE A 163 2.91 0.03 -19.42
CA ILE A 163 1.85 0.35 -18.44
C ILE A 163 0.95 -0.84 -18.09
N LYS A 164 0.76 -1.78 -19.02
CA LYS A 164 -0.03 -3.02 -18.82
C LYS A 164 0.76 -4.15 -18.15
N ASN A 165 2.08 -4.02 -17.98
CA ASN A 165 2.91 -5.04 -17.36
C ASN A 165 2.81 -4.99 -15.83
N LEU A 166 1.80 -5.66 -15.28
CA LEU A 166 1.55 -5.64 -13.84
C LEU A 166 2.69 -6.25 -13.01
N TYR A 167 3.45 -7.21 -13.55
CA TYR A 167 4.64 -7.77 -12.89
C TYR A 167 5.79 -6.76 -12.73
N MET A 168 5.72 -5.60 -13.39
CA MET A 168 6.66 -4.48 -13.23
C MET A 168 6.17 -3.48 -12.17
N HIS A 169 4.86 -3.27 -12.10
CA HIS A 169 4.28 -2.14 -11.39
C HIS A 169 3.57 -2.52 -10.08
N LEU A 170 3.12 -3.77 -9.91
CA LEU A 170 2.45 -4.28 -8.72
C LEU A 170 3.33 -5.29 -8.01
N THR A 171 3.54 -5.07 -6.71
CA THR A 171 4.41 -5.86 -5.82
C THR A 171 3.65 -6.97 -5.08
N ASN A 172 2.35 -7.11 -5.34
CA ASN A 172 1.49 -8.11 -4.70
C ASN A 172 2.07 -9.52 -4.89
N PHE A 173 2.25 -10.25 -3.79
CA PHE A 173 2.75 -11.63 -3.82
C PHE A 173 1.82 -12.56 -4.62
N SER A 174 0.51 -12.42 -4.47
CA SER A 174 -0.50 -13.20 -5.20
C SER A 174 -0.37 -13.13 -6.72
N LEU A 175 0.11 -11.99 -7.24
CA LEU A 175 0.42 -11.81 -8.65
C LEU A 175 1.81 -12.38 -8.95
N ASN A 176 2.83 -11.88 -8.25
CA ASN A 176 4.24 -12.14 -8.59
C ASN A 176 4.64 -13.61 -8.39
N LYS A 177 4.01 -14.34 -7.47
CA LYS A 177 4.28 -15.78 -7.27
C LYS A 177 4.01 -16.63 -8.52
N ASN A 178 3.15 -16.15 -9.41
CA ASN A 178 2.81 -16.85 -10.66
C ASN A 178 3.79 -16.52 -11.80
N SER A 179 4.75 -15.61 -11.58
CA SER A 179 5.76 -15.28 -12.56
C SER A 179 6.85 -16.35 -12.60
N THR A 180 7.29 -16.75 -13.79
CA THR A 180 8.46 -17.63 -13.97
C THR A 180 9.77 -17.02 -13.43
N ARG A 181 9.79 -15.70 -13.21
CA ARG A 181 10.94 -14.97 -12.64
C ARG A 181 10.85 -14.82 -11.11
N PHE A 182 9.83 -15.40 -10.48
CA PHE A 182 9.68 -15.37 -9.04
C PHE A 182 10.76 -16.21 -8.36
N GLN A 183 11.44 -15.62 -7.39
CA GLN A 183 12.44 -16.31 -6.59
C GLN A 183 11.89 -16.49 -5.18
N ALA A 184 11.58 -17.74 -4.83
CA ALA A 184 11.16 -18.07 -3.48
C ALA A 184 12.32 -17.86 -2.48
N PRO A 185 12.02 -17.51 -1.23
CA PRO A 185 13.05 -17.39 -0.22
C PRO A 185 13.75 -18.74 0.02
N GLY A 186 15.08 -18.71 0.11
CA GLY A 186 15.88 -19.90 0.43
C GLY A 186 15.84 -20.25 1.93
N GLU A 187 16.50 -21.36 2.30
CA GLU A 187 16.58 -21.84 3.70
C GLU A 187 17.16 -20.77 4.65
N LYS A 188 18.14 -20.00 4.19
CA LYS A 188 18.74 -18.88 4.94
C LYS A 188 17.99 -17.56 4.70
N PHE A 189 16.69 -17.53 5.01
CA PHE A 189 15.83 -16.37 4.73
C PHE A 189 16.36 -15.04 5.30
N LYS A 190 16.98 -15.07 6.49
CA LYS A 190 17.52 -13.87 7.16
C LYS A 190 18.63 -13.17 6.37
N GLU A 191 19.34 -13.90 5.52
CA GLU A 191 20.49 -13.39 4.76
C GLU A 191 20.19 -13.29 3.25
N ASP A 192 18.99 -13.69 2.84
CA ASP A 192 18.60 -13.75 1.45
C ASP A 192 18.41 -12.35 0.85
N ARG A 193 19.23 -12.06 -0.16
CA ARG A 193 19.22 -10.79 -0.93
C ARG A 193 18.74 -10.97 -2.37
N LYS A 194 18.37 -12.18 -2.77
CA LYS A 194 18.04 -12.52 -4.17
C LYS A 194 16.56 -12.82 -4.35
N SER A 195 15.90 -13.35 -3.32
CA SER A 195 14.49 -13.69 -3.43
C SER A 195 13.59 -12.47 -3.63
N SER A 196 12.40 -12.74 -4.17
CA SER A 196 11.35 -11.74 -4.41
C SER A 196 10.61 -11.33 -3.13
N LYS A 197 11.02 -11.86 -1.97
CA LYS A 197 10.55 -11.49 -0.65
C LYS A 197 11.74 -11.47 0.29
N GLN A 198 12.08 -10.34 0.87
CA GLN A 198 13.24 -10.19 1.76
C GLN A 198 12.82 -9.55 3.07
N LEU A 199 13.62 -9.72 4.12
CA LEU A 199 13.43 -8.97 5.37
C LEU A 199 13.67 -7.47 5.15
N PHE A 200 12.92 -6.64 5.87
CA PHE A 200 13.10 -5.19 5.86
C PHE A 200 14.50 -4.81 6.37
N SER A 201 15.02 -5.47 7.41
CA SER A 201 16.40 -5.24 7.86
C SER A 201 17.45 -5.54 6.79
N THR A 202 17.20 -6.54 5.92
CA THR A 202 18.07 -6.84 4.78
C THR A 202 18.05 -5.72 3.74
N ILE A 203 16.90 -5.09 3.51
CA ILE A 203 16.79 -3.90 2.65
C ILE A 203 17.58 -2.74 3.24
N LEU A 204 17.39 -2.43 4.53
CA LEU A 204 18.11 -1.36 5.20
C LEU A 204 19.63 -1.56 5.12
N LYS A 205 20.12 -2.78 5.40
CA LYS A 205 21.55 -3.10 5.24
C LYS A 205 22.05 -2.88 3.81
N THR A 206 21.22 -3.21 2.81
CA THR A 206 21.57 -3.03 1.40
C THR A 206 21.60 -1.55 1.01
N LEU A 207 20.64 -0.76 1.49
CA LEU A 207 20.57 0.69 1.27
C LEU A 207 21.73 1.42 1.96
N LYS A 208 22.05 1.06 3.20
CA LYS A 208 23.18 1.62 3.95
C LYS A 208 24.51 1.36 3.23
N LYS A 209 24.69 0.14 2.71
CA LYS A 209 25.87 -0.21 1.87
C LYS A 209 25.93 0.58 0.56
N ALA A 210 24.79 1.01 0.03
CA ALA A 210 24.71 1.87 -1.15
C ALA A 210 24.82 3.38 -0.80
N GLY A 211 25.21 3.73 0.42
CA GLY A 211 25.40 5.12 0.85
C GLY A 211 24.08 5.89 1.06
N ARG A 212 22.96 5.20 1.25
CA ARG A 212 21.66 5.85 1.53
C ARG A 212 21.48 6.05 3.03
N ASP A 213 20.87 7.18 3.40
CA ASP A 213 20.45 7.45 4.78
C ASP A 213 19.26 6.57 5.18
N THR A 214 19.58 5.48 5.90
CA THR A 214 18.58 4.57 6.44
C THR A 214 17.98 5.04 7.75
N GLU A 215 18.67 5.91 8.49
CA GLU A 215 18.23 6.41 9.79
C GLU A 215 17.13 7.45 9.58
N GLY A 216 17.32 8.39 8.66
CA GLY A 216 16.27 9.31 8.22
C GLY A 216 15.08 8.60 7.60
N LEU A 217 15.29 7.53 6.82
CA LEU A 217 14.20 6.71 6.28
C LEU A 217 13.37 6.07 7.40
N LEU A 218 14.02 5.48 8.41
CA LEU A 218 13.33 4.88 9.55
C LEU A 218 12.60 5.92 10.40
N ALA A 219 13.18 7.11 10.57
CA ALA A 219 12.52 8.22 11.26
C ALA A 219 11.22 8.63 10.56
N GLN A 220 11.24 8.77 9.22
CA GLN A 220 10.05 9.07 8.43
C GLN A 220 8.99 7.95 8.51
N VAL A 221 9.42 6.68 8.52
CA VAL A 221 8.50 5.55 8.69
C VAL A 221 7.83 5.59 10.07
N ARG A 222 8.60 5.90 11.12
CA ARG A 222 8.07 6.02 12.49
C ARG A 222 7.09 7.18 12.62
N SER A 223 7.38 8.34 12.00
CA SER A 223 6.50 9.50 12.05
C SER A 223 5.18 9.31 11.30
N ILE A 224 5.06 8.33 10.41
CA ILE A 224 3.80 7.97 9.76
C ILE A 224 2.96 7.04 10.66
N ALA A 225 3.60 6.30 11.56
CA ALA A 225 2.96 5.30 12.42
C ALA A 225 2.56 5.86 13.81
N GLN A 226 3.10 7.02 14.18
CA GLN A 226 2.88 7.74 15.43
C GLN A 226 2.02 8.99 15.17
#